data_AF-A0A6N7AUI8-F1
#
_entry.id   AF-A0A6N7AUI8-F1
#
_cell.length_a   1.000
_cell.length_b   1.000
_cell.length_c   1.000
_cell.angle_alpha   90.00
_cell.angle_beta   90.00
_cell.angle_gamma   90.00
#
_symmetry.space_group_name_H-M   'P 1'
#
loop_
_entity.id
_entity.type
_entity.pdbx_description
1 polymer ?
#
loop_
_entity_poly.entity_id
_entity_poly.type
_entity_poly.pdbx_seq_one_letter_code
_entity_poly.pdbx_strand_id
1 'polypeptide(L)'
;MIQKKEPKDWIAVSKETHRELFSELDVLLRAVDRFFIIENLPSAKETLSESNFFDELSAVRDLILRTLSILEVIIPESKKNSYWFQKFAETKFLTDRNRDIFREELYKQDTPEKAVFLLYDSFVNLKGLVTDLLKSGDITYLSYMNIGQILSKEIRENNYFNPFKKDINPEFDIIENQEISDIVKNIRDKDTKKYISLILIYLLRLLRYLKHIDITTQRTISLNTSLIILMLNRSEISMFKNYTEKIIPKITQPDLKMLIQSLSYQFSMETKRVYLQELKEILKKKAPRYFRGRIENSHGILKNLAEQSIVQIAQFYKPGLTGEDIFISFIAKTEQSLRLREDILVLHKFLTLLTEKSNKQEERVRIFGPLRNFMMYFESFTFRLLRYEDYEEFVSFFKEVLSFKKEQVVAGEVNRLREKIHNFRIFLETTLRHIANRTEVRDKPIDMDRIDKTINQYLSG
;
A
#
# COMPACT_ATOMS: atom_id res chain seq x y z
N MET A 1 -4.94 48.83 -24.48
CA MET A 1 -5.76 47.62 -24.27
C MET A 1 -4.89 46.55 -23.64
N ILE A 2 -4.94 46.43 -22.31
CA ILE A 2 -4.29 45.33 -21.60
C ILE A 2 -5.22 44.13 -21.81
N GLN A 3 -4.80 43.16 -22.61
CA GLN A 3 -5.47 41.85 -22.67
C GLN A 3 -5.44 41.28 -21.25
N LYS A 4 -6.60 41.31 -20.57
CA LYS A 4 -6.84 40.47 -19.39
C LYS A 4 -6.66 39.03 -19.86
N LYS A 5 -5.48 38.44 -19.63
CA LYS A 5 -5.35 36.98 -19.57
C LYS A 5 -6.42 36.52 -18.59
N GLU A 6 -7.37 35.71 -19.06
CA GLU A 6 -8.30 35.04 -18.16
C GLU A 6 -7.49 34.39 -17.04
N PRO A 7 -7.89 34.57 -15.75
CA PRO A 7 -7.19 33.90 -14.68
C PRO A 7 -7.28 32.41 -14.97
N LYS A 8 -6.12 31.75 -15.16
CA LYS A 8 -6.05 30.29 -15.30
C LYS A 8 -6.92 29.67 -14.21
N ASP A 9 -7.84 28.78 -14.59
CA ASP A 9 -8.63 28.00 -13.65
C ASP A 9 -7.66 27.32 -12.66
N TRP A 10 -7.72 27.74 -11.41
CA TRP A 10 -6.76 27.30 -10.39
C TRP A 10 -6.90 25.80 -10.13
N ILE A 11 -8.05 25.20 -10.46
CA ILE A 11 -8.29 23.76 -10.30
C ILE A 11 -7.55 22.99 -11.37
N ALA A 12 -7.56 23.48 -12.62
CA ALA A 12 -6.75 22.87 -13.67
C ALA A 12 -5.26 22.90 -13.31
N VAL A 13 -4.76 24.04 -12.82
CA VAL A 13 -3.38 24.18 -12.34
C VAL A 13 -3.09 23.26 -11.14
N SER A 14 -4.04 23.16 -10.20
CA SER A 14 -3.91 22.29 -9.02
C SER A 14 -3.90 20.82 -9.44
N LYS A 15 -4.72 20.42 -10.42
CA LYS A 15 -4.73 19.06 -10.98
C LYS A 15 -3.41 18.67 -11.63
N GLU A 16 -2.81 19.58 -12.41
CA GLU A 16 -1.49 19.37 -13.00
C GLU A 16 -0.41 19.24 -11.93
N THR A 17 -0.45 20.10 -10.91
CA THR A 17 0.56 20.14 -9.84
C THR A 17 0.44 18.96 -8.87
N HIS A 18 -0.78 18.56 -8.55
CA HIS A 18 -1.10 17.59 -7.50
C HIS A 18 -1.77 16.31 -8.06
N ARG A 19 -1.40 15.87 -9.27
CA ARG A 19 -2.01 14.71 -9.95
C ARG A 19 -2.12 13.47 -9.07
N GLU A 20 -1.08 13.18 -8.29
CA GLU A 20 -1.07 12.04 -7.34
C GLU A 20 -2.09 12.20 -6.21
N LEU A 21 -2.31 13.40 -5.69
CA LEU A 21 -3.31 13.65 -4.65
C LEU A 21 -4.73 13.56 -5.19
N PHE A 22 -4.98 13.98 -6.43
CA PHE A 22 -6.28 13.77 -7.09
C PHE A 22 -6.53 12.29 -7.38
N SER A 23 -5.48 11.54 -7.76
CA SER A 23 -5.54 10.09 -7.89
C SER A 23 -5.88 9.43 -6.55
N GLU A 24 -5.20 9.81 -5.46
CA GLU A 24 -5.50 9.32 -4.12
C GLU A 24 -6.92 9.67 -3.70
N LEU A 25 -7.38 10.90 -3.95
CA LEU A 25 -8.74 11.34 -3.66
C LEU A 25 -9.79 10.45 -4.36
N ASP A 26 -9.64 10.16 -5.66
CA ASP A 26 -10.52 9.22 -6.38
C ASP A 26 -10.57 7.85 -5.68
N VAL A 27 -9.43 7.33 -5.23
CA VAL A 27 -9.35 6.05 -4.52
C VAL A 27 -10.04 6.12 -3.15
N LEU A 28 -9.80 7.16 -2.35
CA LEU A 28 -10.40 7.28 -1.02
C LEU A 28 -11.93 7.42 -1.08
N LEU A 29 -12.44 8.20 -2.03
CA LEU A 29 -13.88 8.37 -2.26
C LEU A 29 -14.54 7.06 -2.71
N ARG A 30 -13.86 6.23 -3.51
CA ARG A 30 -14.34 4.86 -3.80
C ARG A 30 -14.27 3.97 -2.58
N ALA A 31 -13.17 4.03 -1.85
CA ALA A 31 -12.88 3.09 -0.78
C ALA A 31 -13.84 3.25 0.40
N VAL A 32 -14.22 4.48 0.75
CA VAL A 32 -15.19 4.73 1.83
C VAL A 32 -16.56 4.13 1.51
N ASP A 33 -17.08 4.29 0.30
CA ASP A 33 -18.35 3.66 -0.13
C ASP A 33 -18.28 2.13 -0.04
N ARG A 34 -17.19 1.53 -0.53
CA ARG A 34 -17.01 0.07 -0.49
C ARG A 34 -16.80 -0.49 0.91
N PHE A 35 -16.33 0.31 1.85
CA PHE A 35 -16.11 -0.10 3.23
C PHE A 35 -17.42 -0.31 4.02
N PHE A 36 -18.49 0.38 3.64
CA PHE A 36 -19.82 0.17 4.22
C PHE A 36 -20.54 -1.08 3.70
N ILE A 37 -19.99 -1.75 2.69
CA ILE A 37 -20.50 -3.05 2.22
C ILE A 37 -19.98 -4.15 3.15
N ILE A 38 -20.88 -4.75 3.93
CA ILE A 38 -20.54 -5.73 4.98
C ILE A 38 -19.77 -6.93 4.44
N GLU A 39 -20.09 -7.39 3.23
CA GLU A 39 -19.41 -8.52 2.58
C GLU A 39 -17.92 -8.25 2.33
N ASN A 40 -17.54 -6.98 2.24
CA ASN A 40 -16.14 -6.59 2.06
C ASN A 40 -15.36 -6.61 3.37
N LEU A 41 -16.03 -6.52 4.53
CA LEU A 41 -15.35 -6.46 5.82
C LEU A 41 -14.60 -7.78 6.14
N PRO A 42 -13.45 -7.73 6.84
CA PRO A 42 -12.65 -8.93 7.15
C PRO A 42 -13.30 -9.86 8.19
N SER A 43 -14.33 -9.39 8.89
CA SER A 43 -15.11 -10.17 9.83
C SER A 43 -16.53 -10.32 9.29
N ALA A 44 -16.88 -11.52 8.82
CA ALA A 44 -18.28 -11.90 8.68
C ALA A 44 -18.86 -12.00 10.10
N LYS A 45 -19.59 -10.98 10.54
CA LYS A 45 -20.23 -10.99 11.86
C LYS A 45 -21.49 -11.85 11.75
N GLU A 46 -21.51 -13.01 12.40
CA GLU A 46 -22.63 -13.96 12.37
C GLU A 46 -23.92 -13.33 12.92
N THR A 47 -23.82 -12.38 13.85
CA THR A 47 -24.91 -11.52 14.34
C THR A 47 -24.60 -10.03 14.15
N LEU A 48 -25.04 -9.46 13.03
CA LEU A 48 -24.84 -8.03 12.70
C LEU A 48 -25.48 -7.08 13.72
N SER A 49 -26.65 -7.44 14.25
CA SER A 49 -27.42 -6.57 15.16
C SER A 49 -26.80 -6.39 16.54
N GLU A 50 -26.03 -7.37 17.01
CA GLU A 50 -25.38 -7.37 18.33
C GLU A 50 -23.93 -6.87 18.27
N SER A 51 -23.47 -6.56 17.06
CA SER A 51 -22.09 -6.19 16.82
C SER A 51 -21.86 -4.69 17.01
N ASN A 52 -20.81 -4.36 17.75
CA ASN A 52 -20.30 -3.00 17.82
C ASN A 52 -19.45 -2.71 16.56
N PHE A 53 -19.71 -1.60 15.88
CA PHE A 53 -19.01 -1.09 14.69
C PHE A 53 -18.08 0.09 15.00
N PHE A 54 -17.69 0.28 16.27
CA PHE A 54 -16.84 1.37 16.72
C PHE A 54 -15.48 1.41 16.01
N ASP A 55 -14.82 0.26 15.84
CA ASP A 55 -13.50 0.20 15.21
C ASP A 55 -13.59 0.50 13.70
N GLU A 56 -14.63 0.00 13.03
CA GLU A 56 -14.92 0.30 11.63
C GLU A 56 -15.20 1.80 11.44
N LEU A 57 -16.08 2.39 12.27
CA LEU A 57 -16.39 3.81 12.19
C LEU A 57 -15.17 4.70 12.56
N SER A 58 -14.30 4.23 13.45
CA SER A 58 -13.02 4.88 13.75
C SER A 58 -12.08 4.89 12.55
N ALA A 59 -12.03 3.79 11.78
CA ALA A 59 -11.26 3.76 10.53
C ALA A 59 -11.85 4.72 9.49
N VAL A 60 -13.18 4.82 9.39
CA VAL A 60 -13.86 5.80 8.50
C VAL A 60 -13.51 7.23 8.90
N ARG A 61 -13.51 7.56 10.20
CA ARG A 61 -13.07 8.88 10.70
C ARG A 61 -11.65 9.20 10.21
N ASP A 62 -10.74 8.26 10.30
CA ASP A 62 -9.35 8.45 9.89
C ASP A 62 -9.21 8.66 8.38
N LEU A 63 -10.02 7.96 7.56
CA LEU A 63 -10.12 8.23 6.12
C LEU A 63 -10.70 9.61 5.81
N ILE A 64 -11.73 10.05 6.55
CA ILE A 64 -12.28 11.41 6.43
C ILE A 64 -11.19 12.44 6.71
N LEU A 65 -10.39 12.25 7.76
CA LEU A 65 -9.26 13.13 8.09
C LEU A 65 -8.20 13.14 6.98
N ARG A 66 -7.88 11.99 6.38
CA ARG A 66 -6.96 11.93 5.24
C ARG A 66 -7.51 12.67 4.02
N THR A 67 -8.80 12.47 3.72
CA THR A 67 -9.49 13.15 2.62
C THR A 67 -9.45 14.67 2.81
N LEU A 68 -9.77 15.16 4.01
CA LEU A 68 -9.65 16.58 4.35
C LEU A 68 -8.21 17.09 4.21
N SER A 69 -7.21 16.31 4.65
CA SER A 69 -5.80 16.69 4.50
C SER A 69 -5.40 16.86 3.03
N ILE A 70 -5.94 16.02 2.12
CA ILE A 70 -5.73 16.18 0.68
C ILE A 70 -6.43 17.44 0.17
N LEU A 71 -7.70 17.64 0.54
CA LEU A 71 -8.47 18.81 0.14
C LEU A 71 -7.81 20.12 0.60
N GLU A 72 -7.22 20.13 1.80
CA GLU A 72 -6.48 21.27 2.36
C GLU A 72 -5.21 21.63 1.59
N VAL A 73 -4.61 20.66 0.87
CA VAL A 73 -3.42 20.88 0.03
C VAL A 73 -3.81 21.30 -1.39
N ILE A 74 -4.83 20.66 -1.99
CA ILE A 74 -5.21 20.96 -3.38
C ILE A 74 -5.95 22.29 -3.51
N ILE A 75 -6.61 22.76 -2.45
CA ILE A 75 -7.31 24.06 -2.42
C ILE A 75 -6.31 25.14 -1.94
N PRO A 76 -6.01 26.17 -2.75
CA PRO A 76 -5.15 27.26 -2.35
C PRO A 76 -5.64 27.96 -1.09
N GLU A 77 -4.72 28.36 -0.22
CA GLU A 77 -5.05 28.98 1.06
C GLU A 77 -5.92 30.25 0.91
N SER A 78 -5.63 31.09 -0.08
CA SER A 78 -6.42 32.29 -0.39
C SER A 78 -7.87 31.96 -0.74
N LYS A 79 -8.09 30.88 -1.49
CA LYS A 79 -9.42 30.38 -1.90
C LYS A 79 -10.17 29.79 -0.72
N LYS A 80 -9.50 28.99 0.10
CA LYS A 80 -10.04 28.41 1.34
C LYS A 80 -10.48 29.50 2.32
N ASN A 81 -9.63 30.51 2.56
CA ASN A 81 -9.94 31.61 3.47
C ASN A 81 -11.13 32.44 2.96
N SER A 82 -11.18 32.68 1.65
CA SER A 82 -12.32 33.35 1.01
C SER A 82 -13.62 32.56 1.19
N TYR A 83 -13.58 31.24 0.99
CA TYR A 83 -14.74 30.37 1.19
C TYR A 83 -15.23 30.37 2.65
N TRP A 84 -14.33 30.22 3.63
CA TRP A 84 -14.71 30.27 5.04
C TRP A 84 -15.26 31.61 5.48
N PHE A 85 -14.71 32.71 4.95
CA PHE A 85 -15.27 34.04 5.18
C PHE A 85 -16.69 34.17 4.61
N GLN A 86 -16.93 33.66 3.40
CA GLN A 86 -18.26 33.62 2.80
C GLN A 86 -19.24 32.81 3.65
N LYS A 87 -18.86 31.60 4.11
CA LYS A 87 -19.71 30.76 4.96
C LYS A 87 -19.99 31.40 6.33
N PHE A 88 -19.00 32.06 6.92
CA PHE A 88 -19.19 32.84 8.14
C PHE A 88 -20.19 33.98 7.90
N ALA A 89 -20.04 34.71 6.80
CA ALA A 89 -20.93 35.80 6.43
C ALA A 89 -22.36 35.31 6.13
N GLU A 90 -22.51 34.16 5.47
CA GLU A 90 -23.79 33.47 5.26
C GLU A 90 -24.49 33.22 6.60
N THR A 91 -23.76 32.64 7.55
CA THR A 91 -24.31 32.24 8.84
C THR A 91 -24.62 33.44 9.75
N LYS A 92 -23.84 34.52 9.68
CA LYS A 92 -23.96 35.67 10.59
C LYS A 92 -24.80 36.83 10.05
N PHE A 93 -24.78 37.07 8.74
CA PHE A 93 -25.32 38.31 8.16
C PHE A 93 -26.43 38.10 7.13
N LEU A 94 -26.54 36.93 6.50
CA LEU A 94 -27.60 36.69 5.52
C LEU A 94 -28.93 36.34 6.21
N THR A 95 -30.03 36.81 5.61
CA THR A 95 -31.41 36.38 5.93
C THR A 95 -31.67 35.00 5.35
N ASP A 96 -32.67 34.27 5.88
CA ASP A 96 -32.94 32.88 5.47
C ASP A 96 -33.16 32.74 3.95
N ARG A 97 -33.94 33.64 3.33
CA ARG A 97 -34.13 33.65 1.86
C ARG A 97 -32.82 33.82 1.08
N ASN A 98 -31.92 34.69 1.54
CA ASN A 98 -30.64 34.91 0.87
C ASN A 98 -29.68 33.74 1.07
N ARG A 99 -29.77 33.04 2.21
CA ARG A 99 -29.04 31.79 2.45
C ARG A 99 -29.51 30.69 1.51
N ASP A 100 -30.82 30.53 1.33
CA ASP A 100 -31.37 29.52 0.42
C ASP A 100 -30.89 29.75 -1.02
N ILE A 101 -30.95 30.97 -1.53
CA ILE A 101 -30.44 31.33 -2.86
C ILE A 101 -28.93 31.03 -2.99
N PHE A 102 -28.14 31.40 -1.98
CA PHE A 102 -26.70 31.15 -1.97
C PHE A 102 -26.38 29.65 -2.00
N ARG A 103 -27.11 28.85 -1.22
CA ARG A 103 -26.96 27.39 -1.18
C ARG A 103 -27.39 26.75 -2.50
N GLU A 104 -28.53 27.15 -3.06
CA GLU A 104 -28.97 26.69 -4.38
C GLU A 104 -27.91 26.96 -5.45
N GLU A 105 -27.28 28.14 -5.44
CA GLU A 105 -26.16 28.47 -6.33
C GLU A 105 -24.93 27.57 -6.16
N LEU A 106 -24.62 27.17 -4.92
CA LEU A 106 -23.54 26.22 -4.64
C LEU A 106 -23.90 24.80 -5.10
N TYR A 107 -25.13 24.35 -4.81
CA TYR A 107 -25.63 23.02 -5.16
C TYR A 107 -25.74 22.78 -6.67
N LYS A 108 -25.88 23.85 -7.47
CA LYS A 108 -25.82 23.74 -8.94
C LYS A 108 -24.53 23.08 -9.43
N GLN A 109 -23.40 23.29 -8.73
CA GLN A 109 -22.09 22.74 -9.10
C GLN A 109 -21.80 22.94 -10.59
N ASP A 110 -22.01 24.16 -11.09
CA ASP A 110 -21.74 24.55 -12.48
C ASP A 110 -20.22 24.59 -12.79
N THR A 111 -19.41 24.81 -11.77
CA THR A 111 -17.94 24.87 -11.86
C THR A 111 -17.29 23.80 -10.98
N PRO A 112 -16.07 23.33 -11.35
CA PRO A 112 -15.29 22.43 -10.48
C PRO A 112 -14.99 23.05 -9.11
N GLU A 113 -14.92 24.38 -9.02
CA GLU A 113 -14.68 25.13 -7.78
C GLU A 113 -15.82 24.98 -6.78
N LYS A 114 -17.06 25.17 -7.23
CA LYS A 114 -18.22 24.91 -6.37
C LYS A 114 -18.26 23.44 -5.92
N ALA A 115 -17.94 22.51 -6.81
CA ALA A 115 -17.97 21.08 -6.50
C ALA A 115 -16.89 20.66 -5.48
N VAL A 116 -15.67 21.20 -5.55
CA VAL A 116 -14.62 20.87 -4.56
C VAL A 116 -14.93 21.49 -3.20
N PHE A 117 -15.50 22.70 -3.16
CA PHE A 117 -15.92 23.32 -1.90
C PHE A 117 -17.09 22.59 -1.25
N LEU A 118 -18.07 22.15 -2.04
CA LEU A 118 -19.18 21.34 -1.53
C LEU A 118 -18.66 20.02 -0.95
N LEU A 119 -17.75 19.33 -1.65
CA LEU A 119 -17.11 18.12 -1.13
C LEU A 119 -16.35 18.38 0.17
N TYR A 120 -15.58 19.48 0.23
CA TYR A 120 -14.85 19.87 1.44
C TYR A 120 -15.80 20.13 2.61
N ASP A 121 -16.91 20.83 2.36
CA ASP A 121 -17.94 21.10 3.37
C ASP A 121 -18.55 19.81 3.92
N SER A 122 -18.97 18.91 3.03
CA SER A 122 -19.57 17.63 3.38
C SER A 122 -18.63 16.82 4.27
N PHE A 123 -17.34 16.73 3.94
CA PHE A 123 -16.36 16.01 4.75
C PHE A 123 -16.05 16.69 6.09
N VAL A 124 -16.08 18.03 6.18
CA VAL A 124 -15.94 18.73 7.46
C VAL A 124 -17.14 18.44 8.37
N ASN A 125 -18.36 18.48 7.84
CA ASN A 125 -19.57 18.19 8.59
C ASN A 125 -19.60 16.72 9.04
N LEU A 126 -19.25 15.79 8.14
CA LEU A 126 -19.17 14.35 8.43
C LEU A 126 -18.09 14.02 9.47
N LYS A 127 -16.94 14.71 9.44
CA LYS A 127 -15.94 14.59 10.51
C LYS A 127 -16.54 14.91 11.88
N GLY A 128 -17.33 15.99 11.98
CA GLY A 128 -18.01 16.37 13.21
C GLY A 128 -18.98 15.28 13.68
N LEU A 129 -19.91 14.88 12.80
CA LEU A 129 -20.92 13.85 13.09
C LEU A 129 -20.29 12.52 13.52
N VAL A 130 -19.31 12.02 12.78
CA VAL A 130 -18.63 10.76 13.10
C VAL A 130 -17.85 10.86 14.41
N THR A 131 -17.17 11.98 14.66
CA THR A 131 -16.41 12.18 15.90
C THR A 131 -17.34 12.21 17.12
N ASP A 132 -18.50 12.86 17.01
CA ASP A 132 -19.48 12.93 18.09
C ASP A 132 -20.16 11.58 18.31
N LEU A 133 -20.51 10.85 17.25
CA LEU A 133 -21.04 9.49 17.37
C LEU A 133 -20.05 8.56 18.07
N LEU A 134 -18.77 8.62 17.73
CA LEU A 134 -17.74 7.80 18.39
C LEU A 134 -17.61 8.07 19.89
N LYS A 135 -18.09 9.22 20.41
CA LYS A 135 -18.10 9.46 21.86
C LYS A 135 -19.07 8.54 22.62
N SER A 136 -20.05 7.91 21.93
CA SER A 136 -20.96 6.95 22.56
C SER A 136 -20.24 5.68 23.04
N GLY A 137 -19.10 5.33 22.45
CA GLY A 137 -18.34 4.10 22.74
C GLY A 137 -18.95 2.82 22.13
N ASP A 138 -20.21 2.86 21.71
CA ASP A 138 -20.90 1.75 21.06
C ASP A 138 -21.65 2.22 19.81
N ILE A 139 -21.34 1.61 18.67
CA ILE A 139 -21.90 1.95 17.36
C ILE A 139 -22.70 0.76 16.84
N THR A 140 -24.02 0.95 16.75
CA THR A 140 -24.91 -0.06 16.18
C THR A 140 -24.71 -0.19 14.67
N TYR A 141 -25.10 -1.35 14.13
CA TYR A 141 -25.14 -1.60 12.69
C TYR A 141 -25.94 -0.51 11.94
N LEU A 142 -27.10 -0.11 12.47
CA LEU A 142 -27.94 0.91 11.83
C LEU A 142 -27.23 2.27 11.75
N SER A 143 -26.59 2.71 12.84
CA SER A 143 -25.82 3.96 12.85
C SER A 143 -24.66 3.92 11.86
N TYR A 144 -23.95 2.78 11.80
CA TYR A 144 -22.88 2.57 10.82
C TYR A 144 -23.40 2.69 9.38
N MET A 145 -24.48 1.97 9.04
CA MET A 145 -25.05 2.00 7.69
C MET A 145 -25.61 3.37 7.31
N ASN A 146 -26.26 4.09 8.22
CA ASN A 146 -26.79 5.43 7.96
C ASN A 146 -25.66 6.41 7.64
N ILE A 147 -24.54 6.37 8.37
CA ILE A 147 -23.36 7.17 8.05
C ILE A 147 -22.83 6.82 6.65
N GLY A 148 -22.78 5.53 6.32
CA GLY A 148 -22.39 5.07 4.98
C GLY A 148 -23.29 5.59 3.87
N GLN A 149 -24.60 5.60 4.08
CA GLN A 149 -25.57 6.13 3.12
C GLN A 149 -25.40 7.64 2.91
N ILE A 150 -25.20 8.41 3.98
CA ILE A 150 -24.95 9.86 3.88
C ILE A 150 -23.66 10.10 3.11
N LEU A 151 -22.55 9.46 3.48
CA LEU A 151 -21.27 9.55 2.76
C LEU A 151 -21.42 9.20 1.27
N SER A 152 -22.07 8.07 0.97
CA SER A 152 -22.27 7.63 -0.41
C SER A 152 -23.10 8.63 -1.21
N LYS A 153 -24.14 9.21 -0.61
CA LYS A 153 -24.96 10.25 -1.23
C LYS A 153 -24.14 11.50 -1.56
N GLU A 154 -23.43 12.05 -0.59
CA GLU A 154 -22.59 13.25 -0.76
C GLU A 154 -21.53 13.08 -1.87
N ILE A 155 -20.95 11.88 -1.96
CA ILE A 155 -19.96 11.55 -3.00
C ILE A 155 -20.63 11.42 -4.39
N ARG A 156 -21.78 10.75 -4.46
CA ARG A 156 -22.47 10.48 -5.74
C ARG A 156 -23.14 11.72 -6.33
N GLU A 157 -23.61 12.63 -5.48
CA GLU A 157 -24.22 13.91 -5.88
C GLU A 157 -23.18 14.97 -6.30
N ASN A 158 -21.88 14.69 -6.11
CA ASN A 158 -20.84 15.57 -6.61
C ASN A 158 -20.66 15.45 -8.13
N ASN A 159 -20.81 16.56 -8.88
CA ASN A 159 -20.83 16.51 -10.34
C ASN A 159 -19.45 16.25 -10.98
N TYR A 160 -18.37 16.59 -10.27
CA TYR A 160 -17.00 16.60 -10.79
C TYR A 160 -16.09 15.55 -10.13
N PHE A 161 -16.22 15.33 -8.83
CA PHE A 161 -15.39 14.44 -8.01
C PHE A 161 -16.12 13.15 -7.62
N ASN A 162 -17.10 12.72 -8.42
CA ASN A 162 -17.79 11.46 -8.24
C ASN A 162 -17.06 10.33 -8.99
N PRO A 163 -16.38 9.41 -8.28
CA PRO A 163 -15.68 8.31 -8.92
C PRO A 163 -16.62 7.30 -9.61
N PHE A 164 -17.89 7.24 -9.22
CA PHE A 164 -18.86 6.26 -9.74
C PHE A 164 -19.52 6.70 -11.06
N LYS A 165 -19.29 7.93 -11.52
CA LYS A 165 -19.87 8.45 -12.78
C LYS A 165 -19.42 7.65 -14.00
N LYS A 166 -18.20 7.10 -13.95
CA LYS A 166 -17.63 6.19 -14.95
C LYS A 166 -16.98 5.03 -14.22
N ASP A 167 -17.18 3.81 -14.71
CA ASP A 167 -16.51 2.62 -14.14
C ASP A 167 -14.99 2.73 -14.34
N ILE A 168 -14.56 3.07 -15.56
CA ILE A 168 -13.16 3.35 -15.90
C ILE A 168 -12.98 4.87 -15.94
N ASN A 169 -12.11 5.40 -15.08
CA ASN A 169 -11.77 6.81 -15.04
C ASN A 169 -10.67 7.12 -16.07
N PRO A 170 -10.97 7.79 -17.20
CA PRO A 170 -9.98 8.03 -18.25
C PRO A 170 -8.83 8.94 -17.83
N GLU A 171 -8.93 9.64 -16.69
CA GLU A 171 -7.86 10.48 -16.14
C GLU A 171 -6.75 9.64 -15.47
N PHE A 172 -7.12 8.47 -14.92
CA PHE A 172 -6.24 7.67 -14.06
C PHE A 172 -6.11 6.19 -14.46
N ASP A 173 -7.08 5.62 -15.17
CA ASP A 173 -7.10 4.22 -15.63
C ASP A 173 -6.54 4.14 -17.05
N ILE A 174 -5.24 4.43 -17.20
CA ILE A 174 -4.54 4.48 -18.49
C ILE A 174 -3.39 3.47 -18.51
N ILE A 175 -3.16 2.85 -19.66
CA ILE A 175 -1.97 2.04 -19.92
C ILE A 175 -0.83 2.99 -20.32
N GLU A 176 -0.02 3.40 -19.34
CA GLU A 176 1.12 4.30 -19.58
C GLU A 176 2.35 3.57 -20.17
N ASN A 177 2.52 2.28 -19.86
CA ASN A 177 3.67 1.50 -20.35
C ASN A 177 3.56 1.18 -21.84
N GLN A 178 4.60 1.54 -22.60
CA GLN A 178 4.66 1.41 -24.06
C GLN A 178 4.60 -0.06 -24.52
N GLU A 179 5.31 -0.97 -23.86
CA GLU A 179 5.33 -2.40 -24.20
C GLU A 179 3.93 -3.03 -24.09
N ILE A 180 3.20 -2.72 -23.01
CA ILE A 180 1.80 -3.18 -22.85
C ILE A 180 0.91 -2.57 -23.92
N SER A 181 1.06 -1.26 -24.19
CA SER A 181 0.28 -0.55 -25.21
C SER A 181 0.45 -1.18 -26.59
N ASP A 182 1.69 -1.52 -26.95
CA ASP A 182 2.02 -2.11 -28.25
C ASP A 182 1.52 -3.54 -28.38
N ILE A 183 1.56 -4.33 -27.29
CA ILE A 183 0.91 -5.65 -27.25
C ILE A 183 -0.58 -5.51 -27.57
N VAL A 184 -1.31 -4.65 -26.86
CA VAL A 184 -2.76 -4.45 -27.06
C VAL A 184 -3.08 -3.96 -28.48
N LYS A 185 -2.25 -3.07 -29.04
CA LYS A 185 -2.44 -2.59 -30.41
C LYS A 185 -2.32 -3.71 -31.45
N ASN A 186 -1.39 -4.64 -31.25
CA ASN A 186 -1.06 -5.71 -32.18
C ASN A 186 -2.01 -6.92 -32.15
N ILE A 187 -2.93 -7.01 -31.18
CA ILE A 187 -3.97 -8.05 -31.16
C ILE A 187 -4.92 -7.84 -32.35
N ARG A 188 -4.95 -8.80 -33.28
CA ARG A 188 -5.75 -8.72 -34.52
C ARG A 188 -7.24 -8.96 -34.29
N ASP A 189 -7.57 -9.92 -33.43
CA ASP A 189 -8.96 -10.26 -33.12
C ASP A 189 -9.60 -9.18 -32.21
N LYS A 190 -10.72 -8.61 -32.66
CA LYS A 190 -11.36 -7.46 -31.98
C LYS A 190 -11.90 -7.84 -30.61
N ASP A 191 -12.47 -9.04 -30.48
CA ASP A 191 -13.06 -9.49 -29.23
C ASP A 191 -11.97 -9.81 -28.20
N THR A 192 -10.95 -10.58 -28.59
CA THR A 192 -9.78 -10.85 -27.76
C THR A 192 -9.07 -9.57 -27.34
N LYS A 193 -8.90 -8.62 -28.27
CA LYS A 193 -8.33 -7.30 -27.95
C LYS A 193 -9.13 -6.59 -26.87
N LYS A 194 -10.46 -6.57 -26.98
CA LYS A 194 -11.34 -5.98 -25.96
C LYS A 194 -11.20 -6.67 -24.61
N TYR A 195 -11.21 -8.01 -24.59
CA TYR A 195 -11.10 -8.79 -23.35
C TYR A 195 -9.78 -8.55 -22.63
N ILE A 196 -8.67 -8.60 -23.36
CA ILE A 196 -7.33 -8.41 -22.80
C ILE A 196 -7.10 -6.96 -22.37
N SER A 197 -7.58 -5.98 -23.14
CA SER A 197 -7.50 -4.56 -22.75
C SER A 197 -8.20 -4.33 -21.41
N LEU A 198 -9.40 -4.89 -21.22
CA LEU A 198 -10.14 -4.73 -19.97
C LEU A 198 -9.48 -5.47 -18.81
N ILE A 199 -8.98 -6.69 -19.01
CA ILE A 199 -8.19 -7.41 -18.00
C ILE A 199 -6.99 -6.55 -17.55
N LEU A 200 -6.22 -6.00 -18.49
CA LEU A 200 -5.06 -5.18 -18.17
C LEU A 200 -5.45 -3.88 -17.45
N ILE A 201 -6.54 -3.23 -17.85
CA ILE A 201 -7.07 -2.04 -17.15
C ILE A 201 -7.46 -2.39 -15.72
N TYR A 202 -8.16 -3.51 -15.47
CA TYR A 202 -8.48 -3.95 -14.10
C TYR A 202 -7.20 -4.18 -13.27
N LEU A 203 -6.20 -4.86 -13.82
CA LEU A 203 -4.95 -5.15 -13.11
C LEU A 203 -4.15 -3.88 -12.81
N LEU A 204 -4.04 -2.95 -13.77
CA LEU A 204 -3.37 -1.66 -13.57
C LEU A 204 -4.12 -0.77 -12.58
N ARG A 205 -5.45 -0.82 -12.59
CA ARG A 205 -6.30 -0.13 -11.62
C ARG A 205 -6.06 -0.65 -10.20
N LEU A 206 -5.96 -1.97 -10.02
CA LEU A 206 -5.58 -2.58 -8.73
C LEU A 206 -4.20 -2.07 -8.28
N LEU A 207 -3.21 -2.05 -9.17
CA LEU A 207 -1.88 -1.49 -8.84
C LEU A 207 -1.92 -0.01 -8.48
N ARG A 208 -2.76 0.80 -9.15
CA ARG A 208 -2.97 2.21 -8.79
C ARG A 208 -3.53 2.33 -7.37
N TYR A 209 -4.51 1.52 -7.01
CA TYR A 209 -5.09 1.55 -5.67
C TYR A 209 -4.05 1.17 -4.62
N LEU A 210 -3.27 0.11 -4.87
CA LEU A 210 -2.21 -0.34 -3.97
C LEU A 210 -1.08 0.69 -3.83
N LYS A 211 -0.80 1.51 -4.86
CA LYS A 211 0.21 2.58 -4.80
C LYS A 211 -0.05 3.59 -3.69
N HIS A 212 -1.32 3.80 -3.31
CA HIS A 212 -1.72 4.75 -2.27
C HIS A 212 -1.72 4.15 -0.85
N ILE A 213 -1.25 2.90 -0.70
CA ILE A 213 -1.03 2.28 0.60
C ILE A 213 0.36 2.65 1.12
N ASP A 214 0.40 3.29 2.29
CA ASP A 214 1.65 3.63 2.96
C ASP A 214 2.05 2.51 3.93
N ILE A 215 2.95 1.64 3.48
CA ILE A 215 3.52 0.54 4.27
C ILE A 215 4.64 0.99 5.23
N THR A 216 5.11 2.23 5.10
CA THR A 216 6.25 2.75 5.87
C THR A 216 5.84 3.47 7.15
N THR A 217 4.61 3.98 7.17
CA THR A 217 4.05 4.74 8.29
C THR A 217 3.82 3.90 9.54
N GLN A 218 3.98 4.54 10.69
CA GLN A 218 3.55 4.02 11.99
C GLN A 218 2.28 4.72 12.49
N ARG A 219 1.76 5.70 11.74
CA ARG A 219 0.60 6.50 12.14
C ARG A 219 -0.67 5.68 11.93
N THR A 220 -1.48 5.57 12.99
CA THR A 220 -2.78 4.86 12.96
C THR A 220 -3.69 5.35 11.83
N ILE A 221 -3.75 6.67 11.60
CA ILE A 221 -4.59 7.26 10.54
C ILE A 221 -4.24 6.68 9.16
N SER A 222 -2.94 6.61 8.84
CA SER A 222 -2.46 6.10 7.56
C SER A 222 -2.67 4.59 7.43
N LEU A 223 -2.51 3.84 8.52
CA LEU A 223 -2.75 2.39 8.52
C LEU A 223 -4.24 2.06 8.35
N ASN A 224 -5.13 2.79 9.01
CA ASN A 224 -6.59 2.65 8.85
C ASN A 224 -7.03 3.01 7.43
N THR A 225 -6.48 4.08 6.87
CA THR A 225 -6.71 4.45 5.46
C THR A 225 -6.25 3.33 4.52
N SER A 226 -5.05 2.79 4.76
CA SER A 226 -4.50 1.67 3.98
C SER A 226 -5.38 0.43 4.05
N LEU A 227 -5.93 0.11 5.23
CA LEU A 227 -6.88 -0.99 5.39
C LEU A 227 -8.13 -0.78 4.54
N ILE A 228 -8.70 0.43 4.55
CA ILE A 228 -9.91 0.74 3.76
C ILE A 228 -9.61 0.63 2.25
N ILE A 229 -8.42 1.05 1.80
CA ILE A 229 -7.97 0.84 0.42
C ILE A 229 -7.83 -0.67 0.10
N LEU A 230 -7.35 -1.49 1.03
CA LEU A 230 -7.37 -2.94 0.84
C LEU A 230 -8.81 -3.48 0.73
N MET A 231 -9.77 -2.97 1.51
CA MET A 231 -11.17 -3.38 1.36
C MET A 231 -11.76 -2.98 0.01
N LEU A 232 -11.38 -1.83 -0.54
CA LEU A 232 -11.69 -1.46 -1.93
C LEU A 232 -11.15 -2.51 -2.90
N ASN A 233 -9.88 -2.90 -2.77
CA ASN A 233 -9.25 -3.89 -3.63
C ASN A 233 -10.00 -5.23 -3.61
N ARG A 234 -10.58 -5.64 -2.48
CA ARG A 234 -11.42 -6.85 -2.40
C ARG A 234 -12.63 -6.79 -3.34
N SER A 235 -13.33 -5.66 -3.32
CA SER A 235 -14.50 -5.42 -4.18
C SER A 235 -14.09 -5.44 -5.65
N GLU A 236 -12.96 -4.83 -5.97
CA GLU A 236 -12.41 -4.71 -7.31
C GLU A 236 -11.93 -6.05 -7.88
N ILE A 237 -11.29 -6.87 -7.04
CA ILE A 237 -10.91 -8.25 -7.42
C ILE A 237 -12.15 -9.10 -7.68
N SER A 238 -13.24 -8.88 -6.93
CA SER A 238 -14.50 -9.58 -7.17
C SER A 238 -15.11 -9.19 -8.51
N MET A 239 -15.03 -7.90 -8.89
CA MET A 239 -15.43 -7.45 -10.23
C MET A 239 -14.56 -8.05 -11.34
N PHE A 240 -13.24 -8.06 -11.12
CA PHE A 240 -12.28 -8.68 -12.04
C PHE A 240 -12.59 -10.16 -12.26
N LYS A 241 -12.84 -10.93 -11.20
CA LYS A 241 -13.25 -12.34 -11.29
C LYS A 241 -14.55 -12.54 -12.05
N ASN A 242 -15.58 -11.78 -11.72
CA ASN A 242 -16.87 -11.86 -12.41
C ASN A 242 -16.70 -11.56 -13.90
N TYR A 243 -15.78 -10.66 -14.25
CA TYR A 243 -15.43 -10.37 -15.63
C TYR A 243 -14.68 -11.54 -16.29
N THR A 244 -13.62 -12.07 -15.66
CA THR A 244 -12.83 -13.20 -16.20
C THR A 244 -13.70 -14.44 -16.42
N GLU A 245 -14.56 -14.80 -15.47
CA GLU A 245 -15.49 -15.93 -15.56
C GLU A 245 -16.45 -15.80 -16.76
N LYS A 246 -16.93 -14.58 -17.06
CA LYS A 246 -17.80 -14.30 -18.20
C LYS A 246 -17.10 -14.39 -19.56
N ILE A 247 -15.80 -14.11 -19.63
CA ILE A 247 -15.05 -14.09 -20.89
C ILE A 247 -14.37 -15.42 -21.20
N ILE A 248 -13.99 -16.22 -20.19
CA ILE A 248 -13.36 -17.55 -20.37
C ILE A 248 -14.08 -18.44 -21.40
N PRO A 249 -15.43 -18.59 -21.40
CA PRO A 249 -16.11 -19.42 -22.40
C PRO A 249 -16.09 -18.81 -23.81
N LYS A 250 -15.83 -17.50 -23.94
CA LYS A 250 -15.82 -16.76 -25.21
C LYS A 250 -14.43 -16.73 -25.87
N ILE A 251 -13.37 -17.11 -25.14
CA ILE A 251 -12.01 -17.17 -25.66
C ILE A 251 -11.87 -18.44 -26.50
N THR A 252 -11.53 -18.27 -27.78
CA THR A 252 -11.37 -19.37 -28.75
C THR A 252 -9.98 -20.00 -28.68
N GLN A 253 -8.93 -19.22 -28.40
CA GLN A 253 -7.56 -19.72 -28.32
C GLN A 253 -7.35 -20.55 -27.02
N PRO A 254 -7.02 -21.85 -27.11
CA PRO A 254 -6.90 -22.72 -25.94
C PRO A 254 -5.84 -22.26 -24.91
N ASP A 255 -4.65 -21.88 -25.37
CA ASP A 255 -3.56 -21.48 -24.48
C ASP A 255 -3.89 -20.19 -23.70
N LEU A 256 -4.52 -19.22 -24.37
CA LEU A 256 -4.99 -17.99 -23.74
C LEU A 256 -6.08 -18.28 -22.71
N LYS A 257 -7.01 -19.17 -23.06
CA LYS A 257 -8.08 -19.59 -22.15
C LYS A 257 -7.51 -20.24 -20.89
N MET A 258 -6.53 -21.13 -21.03
CA MET A 258 -5.83 -21.76 -19.91
C MET A 258 -5.10 -20.74 -19.04
N LEU A 259 -4.42 -19.77 -19.66
CA LEU A 259 -3.76 -18.69 -18.94
C LEU A 259 -4.75 -17.87 -18.10
N ILE A 260 -5.84 -17.38 -18.69
CA ILE A 260 -6.84 -16.57 -17.97
C ILE A 260 -7.54 -17.39 -16.87
N GLN A 261 -7.78 -18.69 -17.09
CA GLN A 261 -8.30 -19.59 -16.06
C GLN A 261 -7.34 -19.73 -14.88
N SER A 262 -6.05 -19.93 -15.16
CA SER A 262 -4.99 -20.00 -14.14
C SER A 262 -4.94 -18.71 -13.31
N LEU A 263 -4.95 -17.55 -13.97
CA LEU A 263 -4.96 -16.25 -13.30
C LEU A 263 -6.20 -16.08 -12.42
N SER A 264 -7.40 -16.41 -12.93
CA SER A 264 -8.64 -16.34 -12.15
C SER A 264 -8.59 -17.22 -10.89
N TYR A 265 -7.99 -18.42 -11.00
CA TYR A 265 -7.77 -19.30 -9.86
C TYR A 265 -6.74 -18.73 -8.86
N GLN A 266 -5.62 -18.19 -9.33
CA GLN A 266 -4.61 -17.55 -8.47
C GLN A 266 -5.22 -16.38 -7.69
N PHE A 267 -5.97 -15.51 -8.37
CA PHE A 267 -6.72 -14.43 -7.70
C PHE A 267 -7.73 -14.96 -6.69
N SER A 268 -8.37 -16.11 -6.93
CA SER A 268 -9.25 -16.75 -5.96
C SER A 268 -8.55 -17.12 -4.67
N MET A 269 -7.37 -17.74 -4.77
CA MET A 269 -6.64 -18.27 -3.63
C MET A 269 -5.96 -17.16 -2.83
N GLU A 270 -5.22 -16.28 -3.50
CA GLU A 270 -4.51 -15.19 -2.82
C GLU A 270 -5.48 -14.17 -2.20
N THR A 271 -6.63 -13.90 -2.82
CA THR A 271 -7.67 -13.07 -2.21
C THR A 271 -8.21 -13.72 -0.94
N LYS A 272 -8.54 -15.01 -0.98
CA LYS A 272 -8.98 -15.73 0.23
C LYS A 272 -7.92 -15.69 1.33
N ARG A 273 -6.65 -15.91 0.98
CA ARG A 273 -5.52 -15.82 1.91
C ARG A 273 -5.44 -14.44 2.56
N VAL A 274 -5.47 -13.36 1.76
CA VAL A 274 -5.36 -12.00 2.28
C VAL A 274 -6.55 -11.64 3.18
N TYR A 275 -7.79 -11.81 2.73
CA TYR A 275 -8.94 -11.30 3.48
C TYR A 275 -9.44 -12.23 4.59
N LEU A 276 -9.30 -13.55 4.44
CA LEU A 276 -9.78 -14.52 5.44
C LEU A 276 -8.71 -15.01 6.41
N GLN A 277 -7.42 -14.84 6.08
CA GLN A 277 -6.32 -15.21 6.96
C GLN A 277 -5.57 -13.97 7.42
N GLU A 278 -5.00 -13.18 6.51
CA GLU A 278 -4.15 -12.04 6.87
C GLU A 278 -4.93 -10.94 7.62
N LEU A 279 -6.01 -10.45 7.04
CA LEU A 279 -6.78 -9.32 7.57
C LEU A 279 -7.89 -9.72 8.54
N LYS A 280 -8.00 -11.01 8.89
CA LYS A 280 -9.07 -11.51 9.77
C LYS A 280 -9.03 -10.80 11.12
N GLU A 281 -10.15 -10.17 11.48
CA GLU A 281 -10.35 -9.42 12.73
C GLU A 281 -9.29 -8.35 13.01
N ILE A 282 -8.68 -7.82 11.96
CA ILE A 282 -7.54 -6.91 12.08
C ILE A 282 -7.87 -5.64 12.88
N LEU A 283 -9.10 -5.14 12.79
CA LEU A 283 -9.57 -3.95 13.51
C LEU A 283 -9.72 -4.17 15.02
N LYS A 284 -10.01 -5.40 15.47
CA LYS A 284 -10.17 -5.71 16.90
C LYS A 284 -8.83 -5.84 17.64
N LYS A 285 -7.74 -6.11 16.90
CA LYS A 285 -6.40 -6.35 17.47
C LYS A 285 -5.64 -5.04 17.59
N LYS A 286 -5.62 -4.46 18.80
CA LYS A 286 -5.06 -3.13 19.10
C LYS A 286 -3.52 -3.03 19.12
N ALA A 287 -2.78 -3.95 18.52
CA ALA A 287 -1.31 -3.91 18.48
C ALA A 287 -0.84 -3.23 17.18
N PRO A 288 -0.31 -1.98 17.20
CA PRO A 288 0.03 -1.23 15.99
C PRO A 288 1.09 -1.92 15.12
N ARG A 289 2.00 -2.65 15.77
CA ARG A 289 3.04 -3.48 15.13
C ARG A 289 2.45 -4.62 14.31
N TYR A 290 1.54 -5.37 14.92
CA TYR A 290 0.80 -6.44 14.26
C TYR A 290 -0.05 -5.88 13.11
N PHE A 291 -0.73 -4.75 13.34
CA PHE A 291 -1.54 -4.07 12.34
C PHE A 291 -0.73 -3.75 11.08
N ARG A 292 0.42 -3.09 11.25
CA ARG A 292 1.30 -2.72 10.14
C ARG A 292 1.83 -3.93 9.35
N GLY A 293 2.37 -4.93 10.03
CA GLY A 293 2.93 -6.12 9.36
C GLY A 293 1.90 -6.83 8.48
N ARG A 294 0.64 -6.88 8.91
CA ARG A 294 -0.46 -7.49 8.14
C ARG A 294 -0.89 -6.66 6.94
N ILE A 295 -0.90 -5.33 7.06
CA ILE A 295 -1.12 -4.41 5.92
C ILE A 295 0.00 -4.56 4.90
N GLU A 296 1.25 -4.57 5.35
CA GLU A 296 2.43 -4.71 4.47
C GLU A 296 2.42 -6.04 3.73
N ASN A 297 2.17 -7.15 4.42
CA ASN A 297 2.09 -8.48 3.81
C ASN A 297 0.93 -8.56 2.80
N SER A 298 -0.25 -8.08 3.16
CA SER A 298 -1.43 -8.06 2.29
C SER A 298 -1.19 -7.23 1.03
N HIS A 299 -0.63 -6.03 1.18
CA HIS A 299 -0.22 -5.18 0.07
C HIS A 299 0.81 -5.90 -0.83
N GLY A 300 1.83 -6.52 -0.23
CA GLY A 300 2.87 -7.26 -0.96
C GLY A 300 2.30 -8.42 -1.79
N ILE A 301 1.42 -9.23 -1.21
CA ILE A 301 0.75 -10.34 -1.89
C ILE A 301 -0.05 -9.85 -3.09
N LEU A 302 -0.95 -8.87 -2.89
CA LEU A 302 -1.83 -8.38 -3.96
C LEU A 302 -1.06 -7.65 -5.05
N LYS A 303 -0.04 -6.86 -4.68
CA LYS A 303 0.80 -6.15 -5.64
C LYS A 303 1.58 -7.13 -6.51
N ASN A 304 2.24 -8.11 -5.90
CA ASN A 304 2.97 -9.14 -6.63
C ASN A 304 2.04 -9.95 -7.55
N LEU A 305 0.86 -10.33 -7.06
CA LEU A 305 -0.13 -11.04 -7.86
C LEU A 305 -0.54 -10.25 -9.12
N ALA A 306 -0.86 -8.97 -8.98
CA ALA A 306 -1.24 -8.13 -10.10
C ALA A 306 -0.07 -7.86 -11.06
N GLU A 307 1.12 -7.53 -10.55
CA GLU A 307 2.34 -7.35 -11.35
C GLU A 307 2.66 -8.63 -12.15
N GLN A 308 2.67 -9.80 -11.52
CA GLN A 308 2.93 -11.10 -12.16
C GLN A 308 1.86 -11.50 -13.17
N SER A 309 0.60 -11.16 -12.91
CA SER A 309 -0.49 -11.43 -13.86
C SER A 309 -0.33 -10.60 -15.14
N ILE A 310 0.07 -9.33 -15.00
CA ILE A 310 0.38 -8.46 -16.16
C ILE A 310 1.56 -9.03 -16.94
N VAL A 311 2.64 -9.43 -16.26
CA VAL A 311 3.82 -10.02 -16.92
C VAL A 311 3.46 -11.30 -17.66
N GLN A 312 2.70 -12.22 -17.06
CA GLN A 312 2.28 -13.47 -17.73
C GLN A 312 1.42 -13.21 -18.96
N ILE A 313 0.47 -12.26 -18.90
CA ILE A 313 -0.32 -11.84 -20.07
C ILE A 313 0.59 -11.24 -21.13
N ALA A 314 1.56 -10.42 -20.75
CA ALA A 314 2.46 -9.79 -21.71
C ALA A 314 3.40 -10.81 -22.38
N GLN A 315 3.94 -11.76 -21.62
CA GLN A 315 4.79 -12.85 -22.10
C GLN A 315 4.05 -13.79 -23.06
N PHE A 316 2.75 -13.98 -22.89
CA PHE A 316 1.93 -14.74 -23.83
C PHE A 316 2.00 -14.17 -25.26
N TYR A 317 2.03 -12.84 -25.40
CA TYR A 317 2.12 -12.16 -26.69
C TYR A 317 3.57 -11.84 -27.10
N LYS A 318 4.47 -11.64 -26.15
CA LYS A 318 5.89 -11.33 -26.37
C LYS A 318 6.76 -12.14 -25.40
N PRO A 319 7.15 -13.40 -25.76
CA PRO A 319 7.83 -14.32 -24.84
C PRO A 319 9.16 -13.83 -24.26
N GLY A 320 9.85 -12.91 -24.94
CA GLY A 320 11.11 -12.33 -24.46
C GLY A 320 10.96 -11.16 -23.48
N LEU A 321 9.73 -10.74 -23.18
CA LEU A 321 9.49 -9.62 -22.26
C LEU A 321 9.70 -10.08 -20.81
N THR A 322 10.47 -9.31 -20.06
CA THR A 322 10.74 -9.54 -18.64
C THR A 322 9.91 -8.59 -17.77
N GLY A 323 9.75 -8.92 -16.48
CA GLY A 323 9.08 -8.02 -15.54
C GLY A 323 9.81 -6.69 -15.36
N GLU A 324 11.13 -6.68 -15.58
CA GLU A 324 11.98 -5.47 -15.51
C GLU A 324 11.64 -4.47 -16.63
N ASP A 325 11.18 -4.95 -17.80
CA ASP A 325 10.75 -4.10 -18.92
C ASP A 325 9.42 -3.39 -18.65
N ILE A 326 8.59 -3.94 -17.75
CA ILE A 326 7.26 -3.40 -17.43
C ILE A 326 7.29 -2.55 -16.16
N PHE A 327 7.93 -3.03 -15.10
CA PHE A 327 7.94 -2.36 -13.80
C PHE A 327 9.34 -2.19 -13.22
N ILE A 328 9.68 -0.93 -12.91
CA ILE A 328 10.91 -0.56 -12.18
C ILE A 328 10.97 -1.26 -10.80
N SER A 329 9.82 -1.59 -10.22
CA SER A 329 9.74 -2.32 -8.95
C SER A 329 10.44 -3.68 -8.99
N PHE A 330 10.51 -4.36 -10.15
CA PHE A 330 11.25 -5.62 -10.27
C PHE A 330 12.76 -5.43 -10.17
N ILE A 331 13.30 -4.37 -10.77
CA ILE A 331 14.74 -4.03 -10.67
C ILE A 331 15.07 -3.69 -9.22
N ALA A 332 14.31 -2.78 -8.61
CA ALA A 332 14.52 -2.37 -7.22
C ALA A 332 14.35 -3.52 -6.22
N LYS A 333 13.33 -4.38 -6.36
CA LYS A 333 13.13 -5.55 -5.50
C LYS A 333 14.26 -6.55 -5.66
N THR A 334 14.74 -6.77 -6.88
CA THR A 334 15.87 -7.69 -7.11
C THR A 334 17.14 -7.17 -6.47
N GLU A 335 17.48 -5.90 -6.67
CA GLU A 335 18.64 -5.26 -6.03
C GLU A 335 18.52 -5.28 -4.50
N GLN A 336 17.34 -5.02 -3.95
CA GLN A 336 17.08 -5.07 -2.51
C GLN A 336 17.20 -6.50 -1.95
N SER A 337 16.61 -7.49 -2.63
CA SER A 337 16.70 -8.91 -2.25
C SER A 337 18.15 -9.42 -2.36
N LEU A 338 18.89 -9.01 -3.38
CA LEU A 338 20.32 -9.32 -3.55
C LEU A 338 21.15 -8.69 -2.44
N ARG A 339 20.99 -7.39 -2.18
CA ARG A 339 21.69 -6.67 -1.10
C ARG A 339 21.39 -7.28 0.27
N LEU A 340 20.12 -7.57 0.55
CA LEU A 340 19.73 -8.22 1.80
C LEU A 340 20.37 -9.62 1.94
N ARG A 341 20.38 -10.40 0.86
CA ARG A 341 21.01 -11.73 0.82
C ARG A 341 22.52 -11.65 1.07
N GLU A 342 23.20 -10.69 0.42
CA GLU A 342 24.63 -10.43 0.61
C GLU A 342 24.93 -10.01 2.06
N ASP A 343 24.22 -9.01 2.59
CA ASP A 343 24.44 -8.47 3.93
C ASP A 343 24.17 -9.52 5.03
N ILE A 344 23.13 -10.36 4.87
CA ILE A 344 22.86 -11.46 5.79
C ILE A 344 23.97 -12.52 5.74
N LEU A 345 24.49 -12.84 4.54
CA LEU A 345 25.59 -13.80 4.42
C LEU A 345 26.89 -13.25 5.03
N VAL A 346 27.17 -11.95 4.88
CA VAL A 346 28.29 -11.27 5.55
C VAL A 346 28.13 -11.37 7.07
N LEU A 347 26.95 -11.09 7.60
CA LEU A 347 26.65 -11.23 9.03
C LEU A 347 26.86 -12.67 9.51
N HIS A 348 26.33 -13.65 8.77
CA HIS A 348 26.50 -15.08 9.08
C HIS A 348 27.98 -15.50 9.07
N LYS A 349 28.78 -15.03 8.08
CA LYS A 349 30.22 -15.28 8.01
C LYS A 349 30.97 -14.64 9.19
N PHE A 350 30.65 -13.41 9.60
CA PHE A 350 31.28 -12.81 10.79
C PHE A 350 31.00 -13.63 12.06
N LEU A 351 29.75 -14.05 12.26
CA LEU A 351 29.36 -14.89 13.38
C LEU A 351 30.06 -16.27 13.34
N THR A 352 30.21 -16.82 12.14
CA THR A 352 30.96 -18.06 11.89
C THR A 352 32.43 -17.91 12.30
N LEU A 353 33.11 -16.86 11.82
CA LEU A 353 34.50 -16.54 12.15
C LEU A 353 34.72 -16.34 13.66
N LEU A 354 33.77 -15.68 14.33
CA LEU A 354 33.78 -15.49 15.79
C LEU A 354 33.67 -16.81 16.56
N THR A 355 33.04 -17.84 15.98
CA THR A 355 32.84 -19.15 16.63
C THR A 355 33.86 -20.23 16.23
N GLU A 356 34.38 -20.24 15.00
CA GLU A 356 35.15 -21.35 14.43
C GLU A 356 36.67 -21.10 14.36
N LYS A 357 37.12 -19.89 14.02
CA LYS A 357 38.56 -19.56 13.98
C LYS A 357 39.13 -19.10 15.32
N SER A 358 38.25 -18.73 16.23
CA SER A 358 38.56 -18.06 17.48
C SER A 358 38.95 -19.01 18.61
N ASN A 359 39.90 -19.92 18.41
CA ASN A 359 40.47 -20.69 19.53
C ASN A 359 41.47 -19.86 20.37
N LYS A 360 41.96 -18.74 19.81
CA LYS A 360 42.82 -17.78 20.50
C LYS A 360 42.05 -16.51 20.84
N GLN A 361 42.22 -16.04 22.08
CA GLN A 361 41.52 -14.90 22.65
C GLN A 361 41.76 -13.58 21.88
N GLU A 362 42.95 -13.43 21.30
CA GLU A 362 43.35 -12.25 20.52
C GLU A 362 42.59 -12.14 19.18
N GLU A 363 42.32 -13.27 18.51
CA GLU A 363 41.57 -13.28 17.25
C GLU A 363 40.09 -12.94 17.45
N ARG A 364 39.50 -13.34 18.59
CA ARG A 364 38.12 -12.95 18.97
C ARG A 364 37.98 -11.44 19.07
N VAL A 365 38.94 -10.81 19.75
CA VAL A 365 38.93 -9.36 19.96
C VAL A 365 39.08 -8.63 18.63
N ARG A 366 39.92 -9.16 17.72
CA ARG A 366 40.12 -8.61 16.37
C ARG A 366 38.88 -8.68 15.50
N ILE A 367 38.06 -9.73 15.60
CA ILE A 367 36.84 -9.92 14.79
C ILE A 367 35.64 -9.15 15.38
N PHE A 368 35.59 -8.99 16.70
CA PHE A 368 34.43 -8.40 17.39
C PHE A 368 34.19 -6.92 17.05
N GLY A 369 35.25 -6.12 16.91
CA GLY A 369 35.15 -4.72 16.48
C GLY A 369 34.52 -4.57 15.08
N PRO A 370 35.08 -5.22 14.05
CA PRO A 370 34.50 -5.31 12.72
C PRO A 370 33.05 -5.80 12.69
N LEU A 371 32.71 -6.84 13.47
CA LEU A 371 31.33 -7.32 13.59
C LEU A 371 30.39 -6.22 14.12
N ARG A 372 30.78 -5.49 15.18
CA ARG A 372 29.97 -4.38 15.70
C ARG A 372 29.79 -3.26 14.68
N ASN A 373 30.84 -2.91 13.96
CA ASN A 373 30.77 -1.89 12.91
C ASN A 373 29.83 -2.32 11.78
N PHE A 374 29.91 -3.60 11.37
CA PHE A 374 28.99 -4.15 10.39
C PHE A 374 27.54 -4.20 10.89
N MET A 375 27.31 -4.54 12.17
CA MET A 375 25.98 -4.47 12.78
C MET A 375 25.40 -3.05 12.77
N MET A 376 26.19 -2.02 13.07
CA MET A 376 25.72 -0.63 12.98
C MET A 376 25.38 -0.21 11.55
N TYR A 377 26.18 -0.61 10.56
CA TYR A 377 25.85 -0.45 9.14
C TYR A 377 24.54 -1.17 8.79
N PHE A 378 24.40 -2.42 9.22
CA PHE A 378 23.23 -3.25 8.93
C PHE A 378 21.96 -2.64 9.55
N GLU A 379 22.02 -2.14 10.79
CA GLU A 379 20.92 -1.42 11.46
C GLU A 379 20.54 -0.13 10.70
N SER A 380 21.52 0.60 10.18
CA SER A 380 21.30 1.88 9.49
C SER A 380 20.76 1.72 8.07
N PHE A 381 21.17 0.68 7.34
CA PHE A 381 20.92 0.59 5.89
C PHE A 381 20.14 -0.65 5.45
N THR A 382 20.29 -1.76 6.16
CA THR A 382 19.78 -3.09 5.73
C THR A 382 18.53 -3.49 6.50
N PHE A 383 18.32 -2.99 7.73
CA PHE A 383 17.11 -3.25 8.52
C PHE A 383 15.83 -2.96 7.75
N ARG A 384 15.77 -1.84 7.04
CA ARG A 384 14.62 -1.44 6.18
C ARG A 384 14.27 -2.46 5.09
N LEU A 385 15.17 -3.39 4.77
CA LEU A 385 14.97 -4.45 3.77
C LEU A 385 14.48 -5.76 4.38
N LEU A 386 14.58 -5.92 5.70
CA LEU A 386 14.03 -7.08 6.42
C LEU A 386 12.50 -7.08 6.34
N ARG A 387 11.92 -8.28 6.42
CA ARG A 387 10.48 -8.40 6.66
C ARG A 387 10.20 -8.01 8.09
N TYR A 388 9.08 -7.35 8.33
CA TYR A 388 8.67 -6.93 9.66
C TYR A 388 8.72 -8.06 10.71
N GLU A 389 8.33 -9.28 10.32
CA GLU A 389 8.36 -10.47 11.19
C GLU A 389 9.77 -10.85 11.67
N ASP A 390 10.81 -10.52 10.90
CA ASP A 390 12.20 -10.82 11.25
C ASP A 390 12.81 -9.72 12.15
N TYR A 391 12.18 -8.55 12.29
CA TYR A 391 12.82 -7.40 12.98
C TYR A 391 13.12 -7.68 14.46
N GLU A 392 12.23 -8.36 15.19
CA GLU A 392 12.40 -8.51 16.63
C GLU A 392 13.62 -9.37 16.98
N GLU A 393 13.84 -10.45 16.24
CA GLU A 393 14.99 -11.34 16.36
C GLU A 393 16.29 -10.60 16.08
N PHE A 394 16.35 -9.79 15.01
CA PHE A 394 17.52 -8.95 14.70
C PHE A 394 17.77 -7.89 15.78
N VAL A 395 16.74 -7.14 16.20
CA VAL A 395 16.85 -6.09 17.23
C VAL A 395 17.30 -6.68 18.56
N SER A 396 16.70 -7.79 18.98
CA SER A 396 17.03 -8.47 20.24
C SER A 396 18.49 -8.91 20.25
N PHE A 397 18.94 -9.58 19.18
CA PHE A 397 20.32 -10.02 19.06
C PHE A 397 21.32 -8.86 18.98
N PHE A 398 21.03 -7.82 18.19
CA PHE A 398 21.93 -6.67 18.01
C PHE A 398 22.08 -5.90 19.32
N LYS A 399 20.98 -5.65 20.03
CA LYS A 399 21.01 -4.98 21.35
C LYS A 399 21.91 -5.73 22.32
N GLU A 400 21.83 -7.05 22.32
CA GLU A 400 22.62 -7.87 23.21
C GLU A 400 24.11 -7.86 22.83
N VAL A 401 24.47 -8.07 21.57
CA VAL A 401 25.87 -8.07 21.12
C VAL A 401 26.51 -6.67 21.25
N LEU A 402 25.75 -5.61 20.97
CA LEU A 402 26.23 -4.23 21.12
C LEU A 402 26.37 -3.80 22.59
N SER A 403 25.64 -4.45 23.52
CA SER A 403 25.78 -4.20 24.95
C SER A 403 27.07 -4.75 25.56
N PHE A 404 27.73 -5.70 24.88
CA PHE A 404 29.00 -6.26 25.31
C PHE A 404 30.15 -5.26 25.16
N LYS A 405 30.88 -5.04 26.24
CA LYS A 405 32.06 -4.17 26.25
C LYS A 405 33.32 -4.93 25.83
N LYS A 406 34.32 -4.20 25.33
CA LYS A 406 35.58 -4.78 24.84
C LYS A 406 36.33 -5.53 25.95
N GLU A 407 36.21 -5.10 27.20
CA GLU A 407 36.84 -5.72 28.37
C GLU A 407 36.26 -7.10 28.66
N GLN A 408 34.95 -7.27 28.47
CA GLN A 408 34.25 -8.55 28.64
C GLN A 408 34.59 -9.52 27.50
N VAL A 409 34.85 -8.98 26.30
CA VAL A 409 35.35 -9.75 25.16
C VAL A 409 36.75 -10.28 25.46
N VAL A 410 37.64 -9.44 26.00
CA VAL A 410 39.01 -9.79 26.42
C VAL A 410 39.04 -10.75 27.62
N ALA A 411 38.05 -10.71 28.50
CA ALA A 411 37.91 -11.65 29.64
C ALA A 411 37.36 -13.04 29.25
N GLY A 412 37.01 -13.26 27.98
CA GLY A 412 36.53 -14.56 27.48
C GLY A 412 35.02 -14.79 27.68
N GLU A 413 34.27 -13.75 28.09
CA GLU A 413 32.82 -13.84 28.33
C GLU A 413 32.00 -14.01 27.04
N VAL A 414 32.61 -13.89 25.86
CA VAL A 414 32.00 -14.21 24.55
C VAL A 414 31.43 -15.64 24.52
N ASN A 415 31.97 -16.55 25.34
CA ASN A 415 31.43 -17.90 25.48
C ASN A 415 29.97 -17.90 26.00
N ARG A 416 29.54 -16.88 26.76
CA ARG A 416 28.15 -16.70 27.21
C ARG A 416 27.19 -16.36 26.05
N LEU A 417 27.71 -15.75 24.98
CA LEU A 417 26.96 -15.46 23.76
C LEU A 417 26.94 -16.63 22.78
N ARG A 418 27.72 -17.69 23.01
CA ARG A 418 27.94 -18.77 22.02
C ARG A 418 26.64 -19.46 21.62
N GLU A 419 25.77 -19.76 22.59
CA GLU A 419 24.47 -20.37 22.34
C GLU A 419 23.55 -19.43 21.54
N LYS A 420 23.54 -18.14 21.87
CA LYS A 420 22.74 -17.15 21.15
C LYS A 420 23.25 -16.88 19.75
N ILE A 421 24.57 -16.82 19.56
CA ILE A 421 25.19 -16.74 18.23
C ILE A 421 24.81 -17.97 17.41
N HIS A 422 24.83 -19.16 18.00
CA HIS A 422 24.43 -20.39 17.32
C HIS A 422 22.95 -20.36 16.90
N ASN A 423 22.04 -20.03 17.82
CA ASN A 423 20.62 -19.92 17.54
C ASN A 423 20.33 -18.86 16.46
N PHE A 424 21.01 -17.71 16.55
CA PHE A 424 20.86 -16.65 15.56
C PHE A 424 21.46 -17.03 14.20
N ARG A 425 22.56 -17.79 14.13
CA ARG A 425 23.07 -18.35 12.87
C ARG A 425 22.05 -19.27 12.19
N ILE A 426 21.37 -20.14 12.94
CA ILE A 426 20.30 -21.01 12.41
C ILE A 426 19.14 -20.15 11.89
N PHE A 427 18.78 -19.10 12.62
CA PHE A 427 17.78 -18.14 12.17
C PHE A 427 18.19 -17.47 10.85
N LEU A 428 19.43 -16.94 10.74
CA LEU A 428 19.95 -16.34 9.51
C LEU A 428 19.96 -17.32 8.34
N GLU A 429 20.30 -18.59 8.56
CA GLU A 429 20.23 -19.63 7.52
C GLU A 429 18.80 -19.85 7.03
N THR A 430 17.83 -19.82 7.94
CA THR A 430 16.41 -19.90 7.60
C THR A 430 15.97 -18.68 6.81
N THR A 431 16.35 -17.47 7.23
CA THR A 431 16.10 -16.23 6.50
C THR A 431 16.73 -16.25 5.10
N LEU A 432 17.96 -16.74 4.97
CA LEU A 432 18.64 -16.90 3.67
C LEU A 432 17.89 -17.86 2.76
N ARG A 433 17.40 -19.00 3.27
CA ARG A 433 16.56 -19.93 2.48
C ARG A 433 15.26 -19.26 2.03
N HIS A 434 14.61 -18.50 2.92
CA HIS A 434 13.40 -17.74 2.56
C HIS A 434 13.67 -16.69 1.48
N ILE A 435 14.84 -16.03 1.50
CA ILE A 435 15.24 -15.07 0.47
C ILE A 435 15.59 -15.77 -0.84
N ALA A 436 16.33 -16.88 -0.79
CA ALA A 436 16.70 -17.66 -1.97
C ALA A 436 15.47 -18.24 -2.71
N ASN A 437 14.38 -18.49 -1.99
CA ASN A 437 13.12 -18.95 -2.56
C ASN A 437 12.30 -17.84 -3.22
N ARG A 438 12.67 -16.55 -3.09
CA ARG A 438 11.97 -15.44 -3.74
C ARG A 438 12.17 -15.54 -5.26
N THR A 439 11.09 -15.30 -6.00
CA THR A 439 11.05 -15.47 -7.46
C THR A 439 12.09 -14.61 -8.20
N GLU A 440 12.45 -13.46 -7.64
CA GLU A 440 13.38 -12.52 -8.26
C GLU A 440 14.87 -12.87 -8.07
N VAL A 441 15.21 -13.77 -7.15
CA VAL A 441 16.61 -14.16 -6.84
C VAL A 441 16.90 -15.66 -6.98
N ARG A 442 15.88 -16.48 -7.22
CA ARG A 442 16.00 -17.94 -7.32
C ARG A 442 17.09 -18.40 -8.30
N ASP A 443 17.21 -17.73 -9.44
CA ASP A 443 18.16 -18.10 -10.50
C ASP A 443 19.41 -17.20 -10.57
N LYS A 444 19.56 -16.25 -9.62
CA LYS A 444 20.72 -15.34 -9.58
C LYS A 444 21.74 -15.87 -8.55
N PRO A 445 22.96 -16.29 -8.97
CA PRO A 445 23.97 -16.80 -8.04
C PRO A 445 24.41 -15.71 -7.05
N ILE A 446 24.94 -16.14 -5.90
CA ILE A 446 25.53 -15.23 -4.92
C ILE A 446 26.94 -14.85 -5.40
N ASP A 447 27.24 -13.56 -5.44
CA ASP A 447 28.59 -13.05 -5.69
C ASP A 447 29.45 -13.23 -4.43
N MET A 448 30.11 -14.39 -4.34
CA MET A 448 30.98 -14.71 -3.20
C MET A 448 32.21 -13.81 -3.12
N ASP A 449 32.72 -13.33 -4.26
CA ASP A 449 33.89 -12.44 -4.32
C ASP A 449 33.58 -11.08 -3.68
N ARG A 450 32.38 -10.55 -3.93
CA ARG A 450 31.91 -9.30 -3.31
C ARG A 450 31.76 -9.43 -1.80
N ILE A 451 31.28 -10.58 -1.34
CA ILE A 451 31.10 -10.87 0.09
C ILE A 451 32.46 -10.97 0.79
N ASP A 452 33.41 -11.67 0.19
CA ASP A 452 34.76 -11.79 0.74
C ASP A 452 35.50 -10.46 0.73
N LYS A 453 35.33 -9.64 -0.32
CA LYS A 453 35.84 -8.25 -0.34
C LYS A 453 35.26 -7.41 0.79
N THR A 454 33.95 -7.50 1.03
CA THR A 454 33.28 -6.76 2.10
C THR A 454 33.81 -7.17 3.47
N ILE A 455 33.93 -8.48 3.73
CA ILE A 455 34.49 -8.98 4.99
C ILE A 455 35.94 -8.51 5.18
N ASN A 456 36.77 -8.62 4.13
CA ASN A 456 38.16 -8.20 4.19
C ASN A 456 38.31 -6.69 4.41
N GLN A 457 37.42 -5.86 3.85
CA GLN A 457 37.41 -4.42 4.08
C GLN A 457 37.21 -4.10 5.57
N TYR A 458 36.28 -4.79 6.23
CA TYR A 458 36.01 -4.60 7.65
C TYR A 458 37.06 -5.25 8.57
N LEU A 459 37.76 -6.30 8.13
CA LEU A 459 38.84 -6.95 8.90
C LEU A 459 40.23 -6.30 8.73
N SER A 460 40.40 -5.46 7.71
CA SER A 460 41.67 -4.78 7.39
C SER A 460 41.74 -3.34 7.92
N GLY A 461 40.59 -2.77 8.33
CA GLY A 461 40.52 -1.53 9.10
C GLY A 461 40.47 -1.83 10.59
#